data_AF-A0A7S1D862-F1
#
_entry.id   AF-A0A7S1D862-F1
#
_cell.length_a   1.000
_cell.length_b   1.000
_cell.length_c   1.000
_cell.angle_alpha   90.00
_cell.angle_beta   90.00
_cell.angle_gamma   90.00
#
_symmetry.space_group_name_H-M   'P 1'
#
loop_
_entity.id
_entity.type
_entity.pdbx_description
1 polymer ?
#
loop_
_entity_poly.entity_id
_entity_poly.type
_entity_poly.pdbx_seq_one_letter_code
_entity_poly.pdbx_strand_id
1 'polypeptide(L)'
;MKSYFSQVFGNVTTDKINRFAEKYKCSDEEEQDVLKYYQQCRGNLKRMLDNVMLSSERDAQRWVEDFILPAVESGSVPDYTKALNKSLKKCLQTIDEEEELEQEQEEEEENQQGNQHEKVKQKARQQTKQKQKTKQQATKKAKQQTQTKPKPKTPVLDDDATESEDSDVARPKPKKRNKKAAANKKTKAKREAEEAEALLAKIQGKKSMVKRKKGFDSMLSGLASKYGGGNVEDPLDDAEFERIQNGLKKRKKKDMTY
;
A
#
# COMPACT_ATOMS: atom_id res chain seq x y z
N MET A 1 5.64 23.72 30.94
CA MET A 1 5.80 24.08 29.51
C MET A 1 4.48 24.13 28.77
N LYS A 2 3.65 23.07 28.80
CA LYS A 2 2.30 23.09 28.16
C LYS A 2 1.39 24.22 28.66
N SER A 3 1.40 24.52 29.96
CA SER A 3 0.60 25.60 30.57
C SER A 3 0.89 27.00 30.02
N TYR A 4 2.16 27.32 29.75
CA TYR A 4 2.56 28.61 29.18
C TYR A 4 1.98 28.79 27.77
N PHE A 5 2.11 27.78 26.92
CA PHE A 5 1.57 27.82 25.55
C PHE A 5 0.05 27.88 25.52
N SER A 6 -0.64 27.13 26.38
CA SER A 6 -2.11 27.21 26.51
C SER A 6 -2.58 28.59 26.98
N GLN A 7 -1.78 29.33 27.76
CA GLN A 7 -2.10 30.69 28.19
C GLN A 7 -1.88 31.72 27.08
N VAL A 8 -0.80 31.59 26.30
CA VAL A 8 -0.46 32.54 25.23
C VAL A 8 -1.31 32.32 23.97
N PHE A 9 -1.52 31.07 23.57
CA PHE A 9 -2.17 30.71 22.31
C PHE A 9 -3.61 30.17 22.49
N GLY A 10 -4.06 30.03 23.74
CA GLY A 10 -5.28 29.32 24.06
C GLY A 10 -5.16 27.80 23.83
N ASN A 11 -6.23 27.07 24.11
CA ASN A 11 -6.28 25.65 23.79
C ASN A 11 -6.45 25.45 22.28
N VAL A 12 -5.44 24.86 21.63
CA VAL A 12 -5.49 24.44 20.23
C VAL A 12 -6.16 23.08 20.17
N THR A 13 -7.36 23.04 19.57
CA THR A 13 -8.11 21.80 19.30
C THR A 13 -8.03 21.45 17.82
N THR A 14 -8.27 20.19 17.49
CA THR A 14 -8.40 19.73 16.09
C THR A 14 -9.41 20.56 15.31
N ASP A 15 -10.53 20.92 15.94
CA ASP A 15 -11.58 21.73 15.29
C ASP A 15 -11.09 23.15 14.93
N LYS A 16 -10.25 23.76 15.76
CA LYS A 16 -9.67 25.07 15.45
C LYS A 16 -8.68 25.00 14.30
N ILE A 17 -7.91 23.91 14.24
CA ILE A 17 -6.97 23.66 13.14
C ILE A 17 -7.74 23.47 11.83
N ASN A 18 -8.81 22.66 11.84
CA ASN A 18 -9.63 22.42 10.65
C ASN A 18 -10.32 23.70 10.17
N ARG A 19 -10.91 24.49 11.07
CA ARG A 19 -11.51 25.79 10.72
C ARG A 19 -10.49 26.76 10.12
N PHE A 20 -9.24 26.75 10.62
CA PHE A 20 -8.17 27.54 10.03
C PHE A 20 -7.82 27.04 8.63
N ALA A 21 -7.70 25.71 8.46
CA ALA A 21 -7.39 25.11 7.17
C ALA A 21 -8.46 25.42 6.12
N GLU A 22 -9.73 25.28 6.47
CA GLU A 22 -10.87 25.62 5.62
C GLU A 22 -10.91 27.10 5.25
N LYS A 23 -10.52 27.99 6.19
CA LYS A 23 -10.48 29.43 5.93
C LYS A 23 -9.33 29.82 5.00
N TYR A 24 -8.17 29.18 5.14
CA TYR A 24 -6.98 29.51 4.36
C TYR A 24 -7.07 28.93 2.93
N LYS A 25 -7.53 27.69 2.78
CA LYS A 25 -7.66 27.05 1.48
C LYS A 25 -8.68 27.77 0.59
N CYS A 26 -8.32 27.95 -0.69
CA CYS A 26 -9.06 28.68 -1.71
C CYS A 26 -9.36 30.13 -1.34
N SER A 27 -8.59 30.74 -0.44
CA SER A 27 -8.73 32.14 -0.06
C SER A 27 -7.76 33.05 -0.80
N ASP A 28 -8.05 34.35 -0.81
CA ASP A 28 -7.16 35.39 -1.34
C ASP A 28 -5.77 35.38 -0.66
N GLU A 29 -5.70 34.95 0.61
CA GLU A 29 -4.44 34.82 1.36
C GLU A 29 -3.57 33.70 0.78
N GLU A 30 -4.18 32.55 0.43
CA GLU A 30 -3.46 31.47 -0.26
C GLU A 30 -2.98 31.91 -1.63
N GLU A 31 -3.81 32.60 -2.42
CA GLU A 31 -3.43 33.10 -3.75
C GLU A 31 -2.19 34.01 -3.66
N GLN A 32 -2.20 34.96 -2.72
CA GLN A 32 -1.08 35.88 -2.52
C GLN A 32 0.22 35.16 -2.17
N ASP A 33 0.15 34.17 -1.27
CA ASP A 33 1.33 33.38 -0.91
C ASP A 33 1.82 32.52 -2.07
N VAL A 34 0.91 31.90 -2.84
CA VAL A 34 1.27 31.15 -4.05
C VAL A 34 1.98 32.04 -5.06
N LEU A 35 1.45 33.23 -5.35
CA LEU A 35 2.06 34.17 -6.31
C LEU A 35 3.41 34.71 -5.81
N LYS A 36 3.52 35.01 -4.51
CA LYS A 36 4.78 35.42 -3.87
C LYS A 36 5.85 34.33 -4.03
N TYR A 37 5.54 33.08 -3.69
CA TYR A 37 6.49 31.98 -3.82
C TYR A 37 6.72 31.54 -5.26
N TYR A 38 5.77 31.76 -6.17
CA TYR A 38 5.97 31.56 -7.60
C TYR A 38 7.13 32.42 -8.12
N GLN A 39 7.18 33.70 -7.72
CA GLN A 39 8.27 34.60 -8.08
C GLN A 39 9.60 34.19 -7.40
N GLN A 40 9.58 33.92 -6.09
CA GLN A 40 10.79 33.56 -5.35
C GLN A 40 11.39 32.22 -5.82
N CYS A 41 10.55 31.26 -6.18
CA CYS A 41 10.95 29.94 -6.64
C CYS A 41 11.09 29.85 -8.17
N ARG A 42 10.84 30.94 -8.90
CA ARG A 42 10.90 31.04 -10.37
C ARG A 42 10.09 29.94 -11.07
N GLY A 43 8.86 29.75 -10.58
CA GLY A 43 7.92 28.73 -11.08
C GLY A 43 8.27 27.28 -10.73
N ASN A 44 9.15 27.01 -9.76
CA ASN A 44 9.40 25.64 -9.31
C ASN A 44 8.36 25.22 -8.26
N LEU A 45 7.33 24.48 -8.69
CA LEU A 45 6.21 24.06 -7.83
C LEU A 45 6.65 23.24 -6.62
N LYS A 46 7.63 22.35 -6.78
CA LYS A 46 8.11 21.53 -5.65
C LYS A 46 8.63 22.40 -4.50
N ARG A 47 9.35 23.48 -4.84
CA ARG A 47 9.81 24.45 -3.82
C ARG A 47 8.67 25.31 -3.30
N MET A 48 7.67 25.62 -4.12
CA MET A 48 6.51 26.38 -3.67
C MET A 48 5.70 25.61 -2.63
N LEU A 49 5.50 24.30 -2.86
CA LEU A 49 4.84 23.40 -1.93
C LEU A 49 5.51 23.45 -0.54
N ASP A 50 6.85 23.45 -0.46
CA ASP A 50 7.54 23.53 0.83
C ASP A 50 7.30 24.84 1.62
N ASN A 51 6.81 25.91 0.97
CA ASN A 51 6.71 27.25 1.56
C ASN A 51 5.28 27.76 1.79
N VAL A 52 4.30 27.32 1.00
CA VAL A 52 2.90 27.70 1.16
C VAL A 52 2.28 26.86 2.28
N MET A 53 1.51 27.47 3.18
CA MET A 53 0.92 26.74 4.31
C MET A 53 -0.11 25.71 3.84
N LEU A 54 -0.17 24.58 4.55
CA LEU A 54 -1.13 23.49 4.31
C LEU A 54 -1.11 22.93 2.88
N SER A 55 0.01 23.07 2.19
CA SER A 55 0.23 22.60 0.83
C SER A 55 0.37 21.07 0.76
N SER A 56 -0.07 20.53 -0.35
CA SER A 56 0.10 19.15 -0.76
C SER A 56 0.31 19.10 -2.27
N GLU A 57 0.93 18.05 -2.77
CA GLU A 57 1.20 17.87 -4.20
C GLU A 57 -0.08 18.03 -5.05
N ARG A 58 -1.24 17.63 -4.50
CA ARG A 58 -2.56 17.77 -5.14
C ARG A 58 -2.97 19.22 -5.36
N ASP A 59 -2.48 20.16 -4.55
CA ASP A 59 -2.74 21.58 -4.74
C ASP A 59 -2.00 22.15 -5.97
N ALA A 60 -0.92 21.51 -6.42
CA ALA A 60 -0.08 22.04 -7.49
C ALA A 60 -0.85 22.27 -8.80
N GLN A 61 -1.76 21.36 -9.15
CA GLN A 61 -2.58 21.53 -10.36
C GLN A 61 -3.57 22.69 -10.21
N ARG A 62 -4.29 22.75 -9.09
CA ARG A 62 -5.24 23.84 -8.78
C ARG A 62 -4.56 25.21 -8.85
N TRP A 63 -3.40 25.36 -8.21
CA TRP A 63 -2.66 26.63 -8.22
C TRP A 63 -2.27 27.10 -9.61
N VAL A 64 -1.93 26.16 -10.50
CA VAL A 64 -1.56 26.49 -11.88
C VAL A 64 -2.76 27.06 -12.62
N GLU A 65 -3.90 26.39 -12.55
CA GLU A 65 -5.13 26.77 -13.26
C GLU A 65 -5.78 28.03 -12.68
N ASP A 66 -5.93 28.11 -11.36
CA ASP A 66 -6.74 29.14 -10.71
C ASP A 66 -5.97 30.43 -10.43
N PHE A 67 -4.66 30.35 -10.13
CA PHE A 67 -3.88 31.50 -9.66
C PHE A 67 -2.79 31.92 -10.64
N ILE A 68 -1.94 30.97 -11.05
CA ILE A 68 -0.68 31.28 -11.74
C ILE A 68 -0.91 31.63 -13.21
N LEU A 69 -1.66 30.82 -13.96
CA LEU A 69 -1.92 31.10 -15.38
C LEU A 69 -2.66 32.44 -15.58
N PRO A 70 -3.74 32.75 -14.84
CA PRO A 70 -4.37 34.07 -14.91
C PRO A 70 -3.42 35.22 -14.54
N ALA A 71 -2.55 35.04 -13.54
CA ALA A 71 -1.58 36.05 -13.15
C ALA A 71 -0.47 36.26 -14.20
N VAL A 72 -0.07 35.22 -14.94
CA VAL A 72 0.89 35.33 -16.06
C VAL A 72 0.23 35.99 -17.27
N GLU A 73 -1.00 35.60 -17.60
CA GLU A 73 -1.78 36.16 -18.72
C GLU A 73 -2.07 37.66 -18.52
N SER A 74 -2.41 38.06 -17.30
CA SER A 74 -2.58 39.47 -16.92
C SER A 74 -1.27 40.26 -16.81
N GLY A 75 -0.11 39.57 -16.85
CA GLY A 75 1.20 40.19 -16.68
C GLY A 75 1.52 40.63 -15.25
N SER A 76 0.76 40.19 -14.26
CA SER A 76 0.99 40.46 -12.83
C SER A 76 2.27 39.80 -12.31
N VAL A 77 2.61 38.62 -12.84
CA VAL A 77 3.83 37.88 -12.49
C VAL A 77 4.66 37.51 -13.73
N PRO A 78 5.99 37.33 -13.59
CA PRO A 78 6.84 36.94 -14.72
C PRO A 78 6.52 35.55 -15.26
N ASP A 79 6.67 35.34 -16.57
CA ASP A 79 6.44 34.04 -17.19
C ASP A 79 7.57 33.03 -16.89
N TYR A 80 7.26 32.08 -16.00
CA TYR A 80 8.07 30.89 -15.73
C TYR A 80 7.37 29.58 -16.12
N THR A 81 6.39 29.62 -17.04
CA THR A 81 5.55 28.49 -17.46
C THR A 81 6.35 27.24 -17.84
N LYS A 82 7.53 27.38 -18.45
CA LYS A 82 8.40 26.23 -18.78
C LYS A 82 8.89 25.48 -17.54
N ALA A 83 9.33 26.20 -16.50
CA ALA A 83 9.77 25.60 -15.25
C ALA A 83 8.57 25.02 -14.48
N LEU A 84 7.46 25.76 -14.48
CA LEU A 84 6.18 25.38 -13.89
C LEU A 84 5.70 24.02 -14.40
N ASN A 85 5.49 23.90 -15.71
CA ASN A 85 5.00 22.67 -16.34
C ASN A 85 5.94 21.48 -16.11
N LYS A 86 7.25 21.72 -16.10
CA LYS A 86 8.24 20.68 -15.79
C LYS A 86 8.13 20.18 -14.35
N SER A 87 7.93 21.09 -13.38
CA SER A 87 7.72 20.70 -11.98
C SER A 87 6.35 20.10 -11.73
N LEU A 88 5.30 20.60 -12.40
CA LEU A 88 3.92 20.08 -12.29
C LEU A 88 3.87 18.60 -12.69
N LYS A 89 4.47 18.26 -13.83
CA LYS A 89 4.55 16.86 -14.28
C LYS A 89 5.18 15.94 -13.22
N LYS A 90 6.18 16.42 -12.49
CA LYS A 90 6.81 15.62 -11.44
C LYS A 90 5.90 15.46 -10.22
N CYS A 91 5.19 16.51 -9.81
CA CYS A 91 4.22 16.41 -8.71
C CYS A 91 3.10 15.43 -9.05
N LEU A 92 2.56 15.48 -10.27
CA LEU A 92 1.53 14.54 -10.73
C LEU A 92 2.02 13.09 -10.71
N GLN A 93 3.24 12.84 -11.19
CA GLN A 93 3.84 11.50 -11.12
C GLN A 93 3.99 11.00 -9.68
N THR A 94 4.34 11.88 -8.74
CA THR A 94 4.43 11.50 -7.33
C THR A 94 3.05 11.15 -6.75
N ILE A 95 2.00 11.90 -7.11
CA ILE A 95 0.62 11.57 -6.70
C ILE A 95 0.21 10.21 -7.26
N ASP A 96 0.43 9.95 -8.55
CA ASP A 96 0.07 8.66 -9.17
C ASP A 96 0.79 7.49 -8.47
N GLU A 97 2.09 7.65 -8.17
CA GLU A 97 2.89 6.65 -7.45
C GLU A 97 2.41 6.45 -5.99
N GLU A 98 2.03 7.53 -5.29
CA GLU A 98 1.50 7.47 -3.93
C GLU A 98 0.12 6.80 -3.89
N GLU A 99 -0.76 7.10 -4.85
CA GLU A 99 -2.09 6.49 -4.96
C GLU A 99 -2.01 4.99 -5.28
N GLU A 100 -1.06 4.55 -6.12
CA GLU A 100 -0.82 3.12 -6.38
C GLU A 100 -0.33 2.41 -5.11
N LEU A 101 0.57 3.03 -4.33
CA LEU A 101 1.08 2.47 -3.08
C LEU A 101 0.02 2.42 -1.97
N GLU A 102 -0.87 3.41 -1.88
CA GLU A 102 -1.99 3.41 -0.94
C GLU A 102 -2.97 2.26 -1.26
N GLN A 103 -3.28 2.05 -2.55
CA GLN A 103 -4.14 0.94 -2.99
C GLN A 103 -3.53 -0.44 -2.68
N GLU A 104 -2.25 -0.64 -2.96
CA GLU A 104 -1.55 -1.89 -2.63
C GLU A 104 -1.56 -2.17 -1.11
N GLN A 105 -1.38 -1.13 -0.28
CA GLN A 105 -1.41 -1.25 1.17
C GLN A 105 -2.81 -1.62 1.69
N GLU A 106 -3.86 -0.99 1.17
CA GLU A 106 -5.24 -1.32 1.52
C GLU A 106 -5.59 -2.76 1.12
N GLU A 107 -5.19 -3.21 -0.08
CA GLU A 107 -5.37 -4.59 -0.53
C GLU A 107 -4.60 -5.59 0.35
N GLU A 108 -3.37 -5.27 0.76
CA GLU A 108 -2.60 -6.09 1.69
C GLU A 108 -3.23 -6.17 3.08
N GLU A 109 -3.73 -5.05 3.61
CA GLU A 109 -4.44 -5.00 4.89
C GLU A 109 -5.75 -5.80 4.85
N GLU A 110 -6.54 -5.68 3.78
CA GLU A 110 -7.77 -6.45 3.58
C GLU A 110 -7.45 -7.96 3.49
N ASN A 111 -6.42 -8.34 2.73
CA ASN A 111 -5.97 -9.73 2.61
C ASN A 111 -5.46 -10.29 3.94
N GLN A 112 -4.76 -9.48 4.75
CA GLN A 112 -4.31 -9.88 6.09
C GLN A 112 -5.48 -10.08 7.06
N GLN A 113 -6.52 -9.24 6.99
CA GLN A 113 -7.72 -9.37 7.81
C GLN A 113 -8.59 -10.58 7.38
N GLY A 114 -8.73 -10.84 6.08
CA GLY A 114 -9.44 -12.00 5.55
C GLY A 114 -8.82 -13.35 5.96
N ASN A 115 -7.49 -13.43 5.98
CA ASN A 115 -6.75 -14.65 6.32
C ASN A 115 -6.86 -15.03 7.82
N GLN A 116 -7.18 -14.07 8.70
CA GLN A 116 -7.46 -14.37 10.11
C GLN A 116 -8.81 -15.07 10.30
N HIS A 117 -9.83 -14.68 9.53
CA HIS A 117 -11.18 -15.23 9.65
C HIS A 117 -11.26 -16.70 9.16
N GLU A 118 -10.46 -17.08 8.16
CA GLU A 118 -10.39 -18.45 7.65
C GLU A 118 -9.64 -19.41 8.60
N LYS A 119 -8.55 -18.95 9.22
CA LYS A 119 -7.81 -19.74 10.23
C LYS A 119 -8.67 -20.08 11.45
N VAL A 120 -9.58 -19.20 11.87
CA VAL A 120 -10.55 -19.46 12.95
C VAL A 120 -11.59 -20.50 12.52
N LYS A 121 -12.14 -20.41 11.29
CA LYS A 121 -13.10 -21.38 10.76
C LYS A 121 -12.51 -22.78 10.58
N GLN A 122 -11.25 -22.90 10.15
CA GLN A 122 -10.57 -24.21 10.02
C GLN A 122 -10.29 -24.86 11.39
N LYS A 123 -9.92 -24.07 12.41
CA LYS A 123 -9.74 -24.56 13.79
C LYS A 123 -11.06 -25.06 14.40
N ALA A 124 -12.17 -24.36 14.15
CA ALA A 124 -13.50 -24.82 14.57
C ALA A 124 -13.91 -26.14 13.89
N ARG A 125 -13.66 -26.28 12.58
CA ARG A 125 -13.95 -27.52 11.82
C ARG A 125 -13.15 -28.74 12.30
N GLN A 126 -11.92 -28.56 12.79
CA GLN A 126 -11.11 -29.67 13.34
C GLN A 126 -11.59 -30.13 14.72
N GLN A 127 -12.08 -29.21 15.56
CA GLN A 127 -12.63 -29.55 16.88
C GLN A 127 -13.98 -30.30 16.77
N THR A 128 -14.82 -29.95 15.80
CA THR A 128 -16.09 -30.68 15.55
C THR A 128 -15.84 -32.12 15.07
N LYS A 129 -14.76 -32.37 14.31
CA LYS A 129 -14.37 -33.71 13.85
C LYS A 129 -13.82 -34.61 14.98
N GLN A 130 -13.22 -34.04 16.02
CA GLN A 130 -12.82 -34.82 17.22
C GLN A 130 -14.02 -35.18 18.11
N LYS A 131 -14.98 -34.26 18.29
CA LYS A 131 -16.17 -34.50 19.13
C LYS A 131 -17.10 -35.61 18.58
N GLN A 132 -17.10 -35.83 17.26
CA GLN A 132 -17.85 -36.94 16.65
C GLN A 132 -17.15 -38.30 16.77
N LYS A 133 -15.80 -38.35 16.87
CA LYS A 133 -15.07 -39.61 17.13
C LYS A 133 -15.25 -40.12 18.57
N THR A 134 -15.48 -39.24 19.54
CA THR A 134 -15.69 -39.63 20.95
C THR A 134 -17.12 -40.13 21.22
N LYS A 135 -18.12 -39.71 20.43
CA LYS A 135 -19.53 -40.14 20.64
C LYS A 135 -19.85 -41.53 20.09
N GLN A 136 -19.00 -42.10 19.21
CA GLN A 136 -19.14 -43.49 18.75
C GLN A 136 -18.52 -44.53 19.70
N GLN A 137 -17.73 -44.12 20.70
CA GLN A 137 -17.21 -45.03 21.73
C GLN A 137 -18.14 -45.14 22.96
N ALA A 138 -19.07 -44.19 23.15
CA ALA A 138 -20.00 -44.21 24.29
C ALA A 138 -21.27 -45.05 24.08
N THR A 139 -21.55 -45.55 22.88
CA THR A 139 -22.77 -46.35 22.60
C THR A 139 -22.56 -47.88 22.64
N LYS A 140 -21.37 -48.37 22.98
CA LYS A 140 -21.10 -49.82 23.14
C LYS A 140 -21.15 -50.34 24.58
N LYS A 141 -21.50 -49.51 25.57
CA LYS A 141 -21.73 -49.91 26.97
C LYS A 141 -23.10 -49.44 27.50
N ALA A 142 -24.16 -49.84 26.82
CA ALA A 142 -25.52 -49.79 27.37
C ALA A 142 -26.36 -50.90 26.72
N LYS A 143 -25.89 -52.14 26.86
CA LYS A 143 -26.68 -53.34 26.54
C LYS A 143 -26.37 -54.39 27.60
N GLN A 144 -26.96 -54.21 28.77
CA GLN A 144 -27.22 -55.26 29.74
C GLN A 144 -28.27 -54.73 30.73
N GLN A 145 -29.37 -55.49 30.85
CA GLN A 145 -30.47 -55.33 31.82
C GLN A 145 -31.44 -54.18 31.44
N THR A 146 -32.75 -54.35 31.21
CA THR A 146 -33.72 -55.36 31.65
C THR A 146 -34.87 -55.51 30.63
N GLN A 147 -35.45 -56.70 30.61
CA GLN A 147 -36.74 -57.00 29.98
C GLN A 147 -37.87 -56.52 30.90
N THR A 148 -38.95 -55.94 30.34
CA THR A 148 -40.37 -56.25 30.64
C THR A 148 -41.30 -55.24 29.94
N LYS A 149 -42.21 -55.75 29.09
CA LYS A 149 -43.44 -55.09 28.56
C LYS A 149 -44.54 -55.10 29.66
N PRO A 150 -45.67 -54.33 29.62
CA PRO A 150 -46.51 -54.03 28.44
C PRO A 150 -47.21 -52.63 28.33
N LYS A 151 -47.88 -52.44 27.18
CA LYS A 151 -48.83 -51.37 26.71
C LYS A 151 -50.17 -51.35 27.54
N PRO A 152 -51.16 -50.41 27.42
CA PRO A 152 -51.63 -49.74 26.16
C PRO A 152 -52.36 -48.34 26.22
N LYS A 153 -52.74 -47.86 25.00
CA LYS A 153 -53.90 -47.03 24.56
C LYS A 153 -53.69 -45.56 24.09
N THR A 154 -54.25 -45.31 22.90
CA THR A 154 -54.42 -44.12 22.01
C THR A 154 -55.59 -43.21 22.48
N PRO A 155 -56.12 -42.17 21.75
CA PRO A 155 -55.84 -41.57 20.41
C PRO A 155 -55.70 -40.00 20.42
N VAL A 156 -55.44 -39.26 19.33
CA VAL A 156 -56.44 -38.65 18.39
C VAL A 156 -55.72 -37.61 17.47
N LEU A 157 -55.90 -37.74 16.13
CA LEU A 157 -56.12 -36.74 15.04
C LEU A 157 -55.15 -35.53 14.84
N ASP A 158 -54.86 -34.97 13.66
CA ASP A 158 -55.22 -35.20 12.24
C ASP A 158 -54.24 -34.40 11.35
N ASP A 159 -54.06 -34.89 10.12
CA ASP A 159 -53.98 -34.20 8.81
C ASP A 159 -52.84 -33.28 8.31
N ASP A 160 -52.74 -33.39 6.97
CA ASP A 160 -52.03 -32.66 5.91
C ASP A 160 -50.52 -32.96 5.73
N ALA A 161 -50.10 -33.82 4.78
CA ALA A 161 -50.12 -33.63 3.31
C ALA A 161 -49.35 -32.35 2.91
N THR A 162 -48.44 -32.30 1.93
CA THR A 162 -48.23 -33.12 0.75
C THR A 162 -46.85 -32.74 0.17
N GLU A 163 -46.13 -33.75 -0.36
CA GLU A 163 -45.24 -33.72 -1.56
C GLU A 163 -44.07 -32.71 -1.68
N SER A 164 -42.92 -33.04 -2.25
CA SER A 164 -42.39 -34.26 -2.89
C SER A 164 -40.88 -34.07 -3.11
N GLU A 165 -40.08 -35.07 -2.75
CA GLU A 165 -38.78 -35.34 -3.36
C GLU A 165 -38.91 -36.56 -4.29
N ASP A 166 -37.91 -36.69 -5.16
CA ASP A 166 -37.40 -37.92 -5.77
C ASP A 166 -37.75 -38.27 -7.24
N SER A 167 -36.69 -38.10 -8.05
CA SER A 167 -36.06 -39.07 -8.95
C SER A 167 -36.91 -40.16 -9.62
N ASP A 168 -36.72 -40.35 -10.94
CA ASP A 168 -36.35 -41.69 -11.43
C ASP A 168 -35.74 -41.75 -12.85
N VAL A 169 -35.03 -42.86 -13.04
CA VAL A 169 -34.11 -43.33 -14.10
C VAL A 169 -34.76 -43.67 -15.46
N ALA A 170 -34.04 -43.49 -16.59
CA ALA A 170 -33.84 -44.50 -17.67
C ALA A 170 -33.12 -43.99 -18.95
N ARG A 171 -32.38 -44.89 -19.63
CA ARG A 171 -31.44 -44.70 -20.77
C ARG A 171 -31.97 -45.30 -22.09
N PRO A 172 -31.57 -44.82 -23.31
CA PRO A 172 -30.87 -45.72 -24.26
C PRO A 172 -29.81 -45.09 -25.21
N LYS A 173 -28.62 -45.73 -25.24
CA LYS A 173 -27.70 -46.13 -26.36
C LYS A 173 -27.10 -45.14 -27.42
N PRO A 174 -25.94 -45.51 -28.05
CA PRO A 174 -24.90 -44.62 -28.57
C PRO A 174 -24.83 -44.51 -30.11
N LYS A 175 -24.29 -43.40 -30.65
CA LYS A 175 -23.84 -43.31 -32.06
C LYS A 175 -22.55 -42.50 -32.22
N LYS A 176 -21.60 -43.12 -32.93
CA LYS A 176 -20.28 -42.62 -33.37
C LYS A 176 -20.42 -41.37 -34.25
N ARG A 177 -19.44 -40.44 -34.21
CA ARG A 177 -18.97 -39.66 -35.38
C ARG A 177 -17.62 -38.95 -35.17
N ASN A 178 -16.65 -39.44 -35.94
CA ASN A 178 -15.48 -38.82 -36.61
C ASN A 178 -14.52 -37.85 -35.89
N LYS A 179 -13.26 -38.32 -35.82
CA LYS A 179 -12.01 -37.55 -35.82
C LYS A 179 -11.94 -36.62 -37.05
N LYS A 180 -11.57 -35.35 -36.83
CA LYS A 180 -10.56 -34.54 -37.56
C LYS A 180 -10.87 -33.04 -37.41
N ALA A 181 -10.11 -32.37 -36.53
CA ALA A 181 -9.74 -30.93 -36.59
C ALA A 181 -9.02 -30.56 -35.28
N ALA A 182 -7.80 -31.05 -35.10
CA ALA A 182 -6.94 -30.63 -33.99
C ALA A 182 -5.66 -30.03 -34.59
N ALA A 183 -5.78 -28.79 -35.07
CA ALA A 183 -4.64 -27.97 -35.42
C ALA A 183 -4.88 -26.57 -34.85
N ASN A 184 -4.06 -26.23 -33.85
CA ASN A 184 -3.73 -24.87 -33.43
C ASN A 184 -4.80 -24.03 -32.72
N LYS A 185 -5.20 -24.45 -31.51
CA LYS A 185 -5.76 -23.53 -30.51
C LYS A 185 -4.82 -23.55 -29.28
N LYS A 186 -3.78 -22.69 -29.29
CA LYS A 186 -3.04 -22.41 -28.05
C LYS A 186 -4.06 -21.91 -27.03
N THR A 187 -4.16 -22.55 -25.86
CA THR A 187 -5.04 -22.14 -24.78
C THR A 187 -4.64 -20.75 -24.27
N LYS A 188 -5.61 -19.96 -23.81
CA LYS A 188 -5.38 -18.61 -23.25
C LYS A 188 -4.27 -18.63 -22.19
N ALA A 189 -4.29 -19.62 -21.30
CA ALA A 189 -3.27 -19.85 -20.28
C ALA A 189 -1.85 -20.06 -20.84
N LYS A 190 -1.69 -20.66 -22.03
CA LYS A 190 -0.37 -20.85 -22.64
C LYS A 190 0.18 -19.54 -23.22
N ARG A 191 -0.69 -18.64 -23.71
CA ARG A 191 -0.28 -17.32 -24.18
C ARG A 191 0.08 -16.41 -23.01
N GLU A 192 -0.71 -16.45 -21.94
CA GLU A 192 -0.42 -15.71 -20.70
C GLU A 192 0.89 -16.17 -20.06
N ALA A 193 1.18 -17.49 -20.07
CA ALA A 193 2.47 -18.00 -19.59
C ALA A 193 3.65 -17.54 -20.47
N GLU A 194 3.49 -17.54 -21.80
CA GLU A 194 4.52 -17.08 -22.76
C GLU A 194 4.76 -15.56 -22.62
N GLU A 195 3.71 -14.78 -22.36
CA GLU A 195 3.77 -13.34 -22.12
C GLU A 195 4.41 -12.99 -20.76
N ALA A 196 4.05 -13.72 -19.69
CA ALA A 196 4.67 -13.58 -18.38
C ALA A 196 6.17 -13.92 -18.42
N GLU A 197 6.56 -14.96 -19.17
CA GLU A 197 7.96 -15.32 -19.37
C GLU A 197 8.72 -14.22 -20.14
N ALA A 198 8.10 -13.62 -21.16
CA ALA A 198 8.69 -12.49 -21.89
C ALA A 198 8.85 -11.23 -21.03
N LEU A 199 7.91 -10.95 -20.12
CA LEU A 199 8.01 -9.86 -19.14
C LEU A 199 9.12 -10.11 -18.12
N LEU A 200 9.22 -11.33 -17.59
CA LEU A 200 10.32 -11.77 -16.74
C LEU A 200 11.68 -11.61 -17.45
N ALA A 201 11.77 -12.00 -18.71
CA ALA A 201 12.96 -11.81 -19.52
C ALA A 201 13.29 -10.33 -19.77
N LYS A 202 12.30 -9.44 -19.84
CA LYS A 202 12.50 -7.98 -19.98
C LYS A 202 12.96 -7.31 -18.68
N ILE A 203 12.51 -7.81 -17.54
CA ILE A 203 12.99 -7.40 -16.20
C ILE A 203 14.43 -7.89 -15.98
N GLN A 204 14.72 -9.14 -16.31
CA GLN A 204 16.05 -9.77 -16.16
C GLN A 204 17.05 -9.32 -17.25
N GLY A 205 16.57 -8.95 -18.44
CA GLY A 205 17.34 -8.46 -19.58
C GLY A 205 18.05 -7.13 -19.31
N LYS A 206 17.73 -6.46 -18.20
CA LYS A 206 18.50 -5.36 -17.61
C LYS A 206 19.82 -5.87 -16.99
N LYS A 207 20.60 -6.69 -17.69
CA LYS A 207 21.96 -7.11 -17.32
C LYS A 207 22.91 -5.92 -17.10
N SER A 208 22.56 -4.73 -17.58
CA SER A 208 23.22 -3.44 -17.29
C SER A 208 22.94 -2.89 -15.88
N MET A 209 21.89 -3.35 -15.20
CA MET A 209 21.56 -2.96 -13.81
C MET A 209 22.32 -3.80 -12.79
N VAL A 210 22.51 -5.10 -13.04
CA VAL A 210 23.32 -6.00 -12.18
C VAL A 210 24.78 -5.55 -12.12
N LYS A 211 25.35 -5.08 -13.25
CA LYS A 211 26.73 -4.57 -13.29
C LYS A 211 26.89 -3.24 -12.55
N ARG A 212 25.86 -2.38 -12.53
CA ARG A 212 25.82 -1.14 -11.73
C ARG A 212 25.62 -1.43 -10.24
N LYS A 213 24.85 -2.47 -9.89
CA LYS A 213 24.65 -2.89 -8.49
C LYS A 213 25.94 -3.41 -7.85
N LYS A 214 26.78 -4.16 -8.59
CA LYS A 214 28.09 -4.61 -8.07
C LYS A 214 29.07 -3.46 -7.78
N GLY A 215 29.01 -2.37 -8.54
CA GLY A 215 29.80 -1.16 -8.27
C GLY A 215 29.31 -0.40 -7.04
N PHE A 216 27.98 -0.30 -6.88
CA PHE A 216 27.36 0.33 -5.71
C PHE A 216 27.58 -0.48 -4.43
N ASP A 217 27.49 -1.82 -4.50
CA ASP A 217 27.69 -2.72 -3.38
C ASP A 217 29.15 -2.72 -2.88
N SER A 218 30.12 -2.56 -3.78
CA SER A 218 31.52 -2.32 -3.41
C SER A 218 31.73 -0.99 -2.69
N MET A 219 31.05 0.07 -3.13
CA MET A 219 31.09 1.38 -2.46
C MET A 219 30.41 1.34 -1.09
N LEU A 220 29.25 0.69 -1.01
CA LEU A 220 28.49 0.55 0.24
C LEU A 220 29.20 -0.37 1.23
N SER A 221 29.83 -1.45 0.76
CA SER A 221 30.69 -2.32 1.57
C SER A 221 31.93 -1.56 2.08
N GLY A 222 32.55 -0.71 1.26
CA GLY A 222 33.62 0.18 1.70
C GLY A 222 33.18 1.19 2.76
N LEU A 223 31.94 1.71 2.65
CA LEU A 223 31.36 2.64 3.62
C LEU A 223 30.99 1.94 4.93
N ALA A 224 30.35 0.76 4.84
CA ALA A 224 29.98 -0.06 5.98
C ALA A 224 31.23 -0.59 6.71
N SER A 225 32.30 -0.93 6.01
CA SER A 225 33.58 -1.29 6.65
C SER A 225 34.22 -0.12 7.37
N LYS A 226 34.00 1.11 6.88
CA LYS A 226 34.61 2.31 7.44
C LYS A 226 33.84 2.88 8.64
N TYR A 227 32.53 2.66 8.72
CA TYR A 227 31.68 3.28 9.74
C TYR A 227 30.72 2.31 10.45
N GLY A 228 30.60 1.07 10.00
CA GLY A 228 29.62 0.08 10.50
C GLY A 228 30.25 -1.18 11.09
N GLY A 229 31.56 -1.20 11.31
CA GLY A 229 32.33 -2.40 11.66
C GLY A 229 33.13 -2.32 12.96
N GLY A 230 32.66 -1.58 13.97
CA GLY A 230 33.30 -1.55 15.29
C GLY A 230 32.31 -1.09 16.36
N ASN A 231 32.31 -1.78 17.50
CA ASN A 231 31.55 -1.48 18.71
C ASN A 231 31.29 0.03 18.89
N VAL A 232 30.03 0.43 18.81
CA VAL A 232 29.59 1.79 19.15
C VAL A 232 29.48 1.86 20.67
N GLU A 233 30.64 1.93 21.32
CA GLU A 233 30.76 2.66 22.58
C GLU A 233 31.48 3.96 22.26
N ASP A 234 30.84 5.03 22.71
CA ASP A 234 31.18 6.45 22.64
C ASP A 234 30.83 7.26 21.36
N PRO A 235 30.13 8.40 21.51
CA PRO A 235 30.06 9.42 20.47
C PRO A 235 31.47 9.94 20.19
N LEU A 236 31.78 10.18 18.92
CA LEU A 236 33.00 10.82 18.39
C LEU A 236 33.76 11.62 19.46
N ASP A 237 34.90 11.10 19.91
CA ASP A 237 35.82 11.82 20.80
C ASP A 237 36.18 13.17 20.14
N ASP A 238 36.16 14.25 20.93
CA ASP A 238 36.54 15.60 20.52
C ASP A 238 37.88 15.63 19.78
N ALA A 239 38.81 14.73 20.13
CA ALA A 239 40.09 14.59 19.46
C ALA A 239 39.95 14.13 17.99
N GLU A 240 39.00 13.24 17.69
CA GLU A 240 38.75 12.77 16.34
C GLU A 240 38.04 13.85 15.50
N PHE A 241 37.10 14.58 16.10
CA PHE A 241 36.44 15.72 15.46
C PHE A 241 37.44 16.82 15.08
N GLU A 242 38.38 17.14 15.97
CA GLU A 242 39.41 18.15 15.70
C GLU A 242 40.38 17.69 14.60
N ARG A 243 40.68 16.39 14.52
CA ARG A 243 41.47 15.79 13.44
C ARG A 243 40.79 15.96 12.07
N ILE A 244 39.48 15.75 12.01
CA ILE A 244 38.67 15.92 10.79
C ILE A 244 38.64 17.40 10.39
N GLN A 245 38.42 18.32 11.33
CA GLN A 245 38.45 19.76 11.06
C GLN A 245 39.80 20.22 10.52
N ASN A 246 40.90 19.75 11.13
CA ASN A 246 42.24 20.11 10.71
C ASN A 246 42.59 19.55 9.33
N GLY A 247 42.09 18.35 9.00
CA GLY A 247 42.20 17.80 7.65
C GLY A 247 41.50 18.65 6.59
N LEU A 248 40.27 19.10 6.86
CA LEU A 248 39.53 19.99 5.95
C LEU A 248 40.23 21.34 5.77
N LYS A 249 40.71 21.94 6.87
CA LYS A 249 41.43 23.22 6.86
C LYS A 249 42.73 23.13 6.04
N LYS A 250 43.48 22.03 6.17
CA LYS A 250 44.71 21.77 5.37
C LYS A 250 44.42 21.63 3.87
N ARG A 251 43.34 20.92 3.51
CA ARG A 251 42.92 20.78 2.10
C ARG A 251 42.49 22.11 1.50
N LYS A 252 41.64 22.87 2.21
CA LYS A 252 41.24 24.23 1.81
C LYS A 252 42.45 25.16 1.59
N LYS A 253 43.48 25.05 2.44
CA LYS A 253 44.68 25.88 2.33
C LYS A 253 45.56 25.48 1.14
N LYS A 254 45.59 24.19 0.79
CA LYS A 254 46.30 23.65 -0.38
C LYS A 254 45.61 24.05 -1.70
N ASP A 255 44.28 24.07 -1.71
CA ASP A 255 43.48 24.45 -2.87
C ASP A 255 43.44 25.99 -3.09
N MET A 256 43.89 26.79 -2.12
CA MET A 256 44.00 28.26 -2.20
C MET A 256 45.41 28.77 -2.59
N THR A 257 46.38 27.89 -2.81
CA THR A 257 47.75 28.26 -3.21
C THR A 257 48.05 27.89 -4.66
N TYR A 258 47.23 28.37 -5.59
CA TYR A 258 47.52 28.46 -7.02
C TYR A 258 46.96 29.76 -7.59
#